data_AF-A0A7J9ASR7-F1
#
_entry.id   AF-A0A7J9ASR7-F1
#
_cell.length_a   1.000
_cell.length_b   1.000
_cell.length_c   1.000
_cell.angle_alpha   90.00
_cell.angle_beta   90.00
_cell.angle_gamma   90.00
#
_symmetry.space_group_name_H-M   'P 1'
#
loop_
_entity.id
_entity.type
_entity.pdbx_description
1 polymer ?
#
loop_
_entity_poly.entity_id
_entity_poly.type
_entity_poly.pdbx_seq_one_letter_code
_entity_poly.pdbx_strand_id
1 'polypeptide(L)'
;QPNSKLLINYGFVDDDNSYDRLVVEVYAGKEKEAVSDMLPYLRLGYVSDPSEMQSVLSSQGPVCPVSSCMERAVLDQLADYFKRRLAGYPTTLNEDESLLSDPNLNPKKQVATQLVRLEKKILHACLQATMDLIDQLPDHTVSPCPAPYAPLLK
;
A
#
# COMPACT_ATOMS: atom_id res chain seq x y z
N GLN A 1 -18.08 11.78 2.88
CA GLN A 1 -17.20 11.81 1.68
C GLN A 1 -15.81 12.22 2.15
N PRO A 2 -14.71 11.82 1.49
CA PRO A 2 -13.41 12.31 1.91
C PRO A 2 -13.32 13.84 1.77
N ASN A 3 -12.46 14.46 2.58
CA ASN A 3 -12.25 15.90 2.59
C ASN A 3 -11.83 16.43 1.22
N SER A 4 -11.09 15.65 0.43
CA SER A 4 -10.78 15.96 -0.97
C SER A 4 -12.03 16.22 -1.82
N LYS A 5 -13.11 15.45 -1.62
CA LYS A 5 -14.39 15.68 -2.31
C LYS A 5 -15.23 16.80 -1.69
N LEU A 6 -15.18 16.97 -0.36
CA LEU A 6 -15.90 18.06 0.30
C LEU A 6 -15.35 19.42 -0.15
N LEU A 7 -14.03 19.55 -0.23
CA LEU A 7 -13.36 20.74 -0.72
C LEU A 7 -13.75 21.07 -2.16
N ILE A 8 -13.66 20.10 -3.06
CA ILE A 8 -13.93 20.31 -4.50
C ILE A 8 -15.40 20.68 -4.75
N ASN A 9 -16.34 20.03 -4.06
CA ASN A 9 -17.77 20.18 -4.35
C ASN A 9 -18.45 21.28 -3.53
N TYR A 10 -17.92 21.60 -2.34
CA TYR A 10 -18.60 22.45 -1.36
C TYR A 10 -17.69 23.51 -0.72
N GLY A 11 -16.39 23.50 -0.98
CA GLY A 11 -15.46 24.55 -0.55
C GLY A 11 -15.09 24.54 0.94
N PHE A 12 -15.24 23.41 1.64
CA PHE A 12 -14.82 23.27 3.04
C PHE A 12 -14.13 21.94 3.34
N VAL A 13 -13.40 21.90 4.45
CA VAL A 13 -12.75 20.72 5.03
C VAL A 13 -13.32 20.53 6.43
N ASP A 14 -13.52 19.28 6.84
CA ASP A 14 -13.96 18.90 8.20
C ASP A 14 -12.84 18.10 8.86
N ASP A 15 -12.22 18.69 9.89
CA ASP A 15 -11.09 18.09 10.61
C ASP A 15 -11.49 16.82 11.38
N ASP A 16 -12.78 16.68 11.73
CA ASP A 16 -13.32 15.52 12.47
C ASP A 16 -13.97 14.47 11.55
N ASN A 17 -13.72 14.54 10.24
CA ASN A 17 -14.35 13.68 9.24
C ASN A 17 -13.88 12.21 9.34
N SER A 18 -14.63 11.40 10.07
CA SER A 18 -14.40 9.95 10.20
C SER A 18 -14.48 9.13 8.89
N TYR A 19 -14.91 9.75 7.78
CA TYR A 19 -14.95 9.13 6.45
C TYR A 19 -13.83 9.59 5.53
N ASP A 20 -12.88 10.38 6.05
CA ASP A 20 -11.75 10.82 5.25
C ASP A 20 -10.86 9.65 4.83
N ARG A 21 -10.37 9.72 3.59
CA ARG A 21 -9.56 8.65 2.99
C ARG A 21 -8.69 9.18 1.86
N LEU A 22 -7.49 8.61 1.78
CA LEU A 22 -6.59 8.76 0.64
C LEU A 22 -6.77 7.58 -0.31
N VAL A 23 -6.83 7.85 -1.61
CA VAL A 23 -6.85 6.81 -2.66
C VAL A 23 -5.51 6.86 -3.37
N VAL A 24 -4.86 5.70 -3.51
CA VAL A 24 -3.61 5.58 -4.25
C VAL A 24 -3.87 4.74 -5.50
N GLU A 25 -3.49 5.29 -6.64
CA GLU A 25 -3.52 4.58 -7.91
C GLU A 25 -2.16 3.96 -8.19
N VAL A 26 -2.16 2.69 -8.60
CA VAL A 26 -0.95 1.99 -8.99
C VAL A 26 -1.07 1.61 -10.47
N TYR A 27 -0.14 2.12 -11.27
CA TYR A 27 -0.05 1.78 -12.69
C TYR A 27 0.81 0.52 -12.87
N ALA A 28 0.38 -0.36 -13.76
CA ALA A 28 1.14 -1.56 -14.09
C ALA A 28 2.55 -1.20 -14.60
N GLY A 29 3.58 -1.81 -14.02
CA GLY A 29 4.99 -1.51 -14.29
C GLY A 29 5.54 -0.28 -13.55
N LYS A 30 4.76 0.32 -12.64
CA LYS A 30 5.14 1.44 -11.77
C LYS A 30 4.93 1.14 -10.29
N GLU A 31 4.86 -0.13 -9.94
CA GLU A 31 4.51 -0.58 -8.59
C GLU A 31 5.55 -0.16 -7.55
N LYS A 32 6.84 -0.16 -7.92
CA LYS A 32 7.93 0.26 -7.02
C LYS A 32 7.89 1.75 -6.73
N GLU A 33 7.68 2.57 -7.77
CA GLU A 33 7.51 4.01 -7.63
C GLU A 33 6.27 4.32 -6.80
N ALA A 34 5.14 3.68 -7.08
CA ALA A 34 3.91 3.87 -6.32
C ALA A 34 4.07 3.50 -4.84
N VAL A 35 4.75 2.39 -4.53
CA VAL A 35 5.09 2.03 -3.13
C VAL A 35 5.91 3.13 -2.48
N SER A 36 6.95 3.61 -3.16
CA SER A 36 7.83 4.68 -2.63
C SER A 36 7.07 5.99 -2.40
N ASP A 37 6.18 6.36 -3.30
CA ASP A 37 5.36 7.57 -3.21
C ASP A 37 4.35 7.52 -2.05
N MET A 38 3.90 6.33 -1.65
CA MET A 38 3.03 6.15 -0.49
C MET A 38 3.77 6.30 0.85
N LEU A 39 5.07 5.98 0.91
CA LEU A 39 5.79 5.86 2.18
C LEU A 39 5.78 7.14 3.03
N PRO A 40 6.00 8.37 2.49
CA PRO A 40 5.96 9.58 3.31
C PRO A 40 4.63 9.75 4.05
N TYR A 41 3.51 9.46 3.39
CA TYR A 41 2.17 9.55 3.98
C TYR A 41 1.93 8.47 5.04
N LEU A 42 2.40 7.25 4.81
CA LEU A 42 2.29 6.18 5.80
C LEU A 42 3.16 6.47 7.02
N ARG A 43 4.41 6.93 6.81
CA ARG A 43 5.36 7.30 7.87
C ARG A 43 4.77 8.35 8.81
N LEU A 44 4.00 9.33 8.31
CA LEU A 44 3.35 10.35 9.15
C LEU A 44 2.44 9.76 10.23
N GLY A 45 1.73 8.66 9.96
CA GLY A 45 0.89 8.02 10.99
C GLY A 45 1.69 7.32 12.10
N TYR A 46 2.98 7.09 11.87
CA TYR A 46 3.87 6.49 12.87
C TYR A 46 4.67 7.55 13.66
N VAL A 47 4.65 8.82 13.22
CA VAL A 47 5.30 9.93 13.93
C VAL A 47 4.44 10.35 15.12
N SER A 48 5.05 10.38 16.32
CA SER A 48 4.39 10.88 17.53
C SER A 48 4.81 12.31 17.89
N ASP A 49 6.04 12.72 17.54
CA ASP A 49 6.55 14.07 17.79
C ASP A 49 6.30 14.98 16.58
N PRO A 50 5.50 16.06 16.71
CA PRO A 50 5.30 17.04 15.65
C PRO A 50 6.58 17.65 15.09
N SER A 51 7.66 17.71 15.88
CA SER A 51 8.94 18.27 15.43
C SER A 51 9.60 17.42 14.32
N GLU A 52 9.28 16.13 14.25
CA GLU A 52 9.84 15.17 13.29
C GLU A 52 9.05 15.13 11.97
N MET A 53 7.83 15.69 11.92
CA MET A 53 6.94 15.63 10.75
C MET A 53 7.57 16.23 9.49
N GLN A 54 8.27 17.37 9.63
CA GLN A 54 8.95 18.02 8.49
C GLN A 54 10.08 17.14 7.94
N SER A 55 10.80 16.45 8.83
CA SER A 55 11.84 15.51 8.41
C SER A 55 11.25 14.35 7.61
N VAL A 56 10.11 13.81 8.04
CA VAL A 56 9.40 12.73 7.33
C VAL A 56 8.92 13.17 5.94
N LEU A 57 8.28 14.34 5.84
CA LEU A 57 7.81 14.88 4.56
C LEU A 57 8.95 15.15 3.57
N SER A 58 10.10 15.58 4.09
CA SER A 58 11.29 15.85 3.28
C SER A 58 12.13 14.61 2.96
N SER A 59 11.80 13.45 3.56
CA SER A 59 12.59 12.23 3.41
C SER A 59 12.51 11.68 1.97
N GLN A 60 13.64 11.74 1.26
CA GLN A 60 13.83 11.14 -0.05
C GLN A 60 14.70 9.89 0.13
N GLY A 61 14.13 8.70 -0.03
CA GLY A 61 14.89 7.44 0.02
C GLY A 61 14.22 6.29 0.78
N PRO A 62 14.87 5.11 0.77
CA PRO A 62 14.31 3.86 1.29
C PRO A 62 14.31 3.78 2.83
N VAL A 63 15.01 4.68 3.51
CA VAL A 63 15.11 4.70 4.97
C VAL A 63 14.67 6.06 5.50
N CYS A 64 13.67 6.08 6.38
CA CYS A 64 13.32 7.29 7.12
C CYS A 64 14.39 7.58 8.19
N PRO A 65 14.93 8.81 8.27
CA PRO A 65 15.96 9.16 9.25
C PRO A 65 15.45 9.18 10.71
N VAL A 66 14.13 9.08 10.93
CA VAL A 66 13.52 9.20 12.27
C VAL A 66 13.77 7.96 13.13
N SER A 67 13.39 6.76 12.67
CA SER A 67 13.79 5.52 13.33
C SER A 67 13.67 4.28 12.45
N SER A 68 14.60 3.34 12.60
CA SER A 68 14.57 2.04 11.89
C SER A 68 13.37 1.19 12.29
N CYS A 69 12.92 1.30 13.55
CA CYS A 69 11.73 0.61 14.04
C CYS A 69 10.46 1.07 13.31
N MET A 70 10.25 2.39 13.21
CA MET A 70 9.10 2.96 12.50
C MET A 70 9.10 2.55 11.02
N GLU A 71 10.26 2.62 10.37
CA GLU A 71 10.37 2.21 8.96
C GLU A 71 9.96 0.74 8.78
N ARG A 72 10.44 -0.14 9.67
CA ARG A 72 10.05 -1.55 9.67
C ARG A 72 8.54 -1.72 9.86
N ALA A 73 7.94 -1.00 10.81
CA ALA A 73 6.52 -1.11 11.12
C ALA A 73 5.62 -0.61 9.97
N VAL A 74 6.02 0.45 9.26
CA VAL A 74 5.34 0.96 8.06
C VAL A 74 5.36 -0.10 6.95
N LEU A 75 6.54 -0.67 6.67
CA LEU A 75 6.71 -1.66 5.61
C LEU A 75 6.00 -2.98 5.93
N ASP A 76 6.04 -3.44 7.20
CA ASP A 76 5.28 -4.61 7.64
C ASP A 76 3.77 -4.39 7.48
N GLN A 77 3.24 -3.22 7.85
CA GLN A 77 1.83 -2.90 7.67
C GLN A 77 1.41 -2.94 6.20
N LEU A 78 2.21 -2.35 5.32
CA LEU A 78 1.96 -2.32 3.88
C LEU A 78 2.04 -3.72 3.27
N ALA A 79 3.03 -4.52 3.67
CA ALA A 79 3.17 -5.91 3.27
C ALA A 79 1.96 -6.75 3.68
N ASP A 80 1.51 -6.61 4.92
CA ASP A 80 0.36 -7.33 5.45
C ASP A 80 -0.94 -6.91 4.79
N TYR A 81 -1.07 -5.65 4.37
CA TYR A 81 -2.18 -5.21 3.53
C TYR A 81 -2.18 -5.95 2.18
N PHE A 82 -1.06 -5.96 1.45
CA PHE A 82 -1.00 -6.65 0.15
C PHE A 82 -1.24 -8.16 0.28
N LYS A 83 -0.67 -8.82 1.30
CA LYS A 83 -0.91 -10.23 1.60
C LYS A 83 -2.39 -10.52 1.85
N ARG A 84 -3.04 -9.72 2.70
CA ARG A 84 -4.49 -9.85 2.98
C ARG A 84 -5.33 -9.62 1.72
N ARG A 85 -4.99 -8.60 0.93
CA ARG A 85 -5.72 -8.29 -0.31
C ARG A 85 -5.60 -9.42 -1.35
N LEU A 86 -4.42 -10.02 -1.48
CA LEU A 86 -4.18 -11.20 -2.32
C LEU A 86 -4.94 -12.42 -1.81
N ALA A 87 -4.92 -12.69 -0.51
CA ALA A 87 -5.66 -13.80 0.12
C ALA A 87 -7.18 -13.66 0.00
N GLY A 88 -7.70 -12.45 -0.26
CA GLY A 88 -9.12 -12.21 -0.50
C GLY A 88 -9.62 -12.66 -1.87
N TYR A 89 -8.75 -13.00 -2.83
CA TYR A 89 -9.18 -13.56 -4.11
C TYR A 89 -9.48 -15.06 -3.99
N PRO A 90 -10.54 -15.55 -4.66
CA PRO A 90 -10.91 -16.98 -4.61
C PRO A 90 -9.95 -17.88 -5.40
N THR A 91 -9.08 -17.30 -6.22
CA THR A 91 -8.11 -18.01 -7.05
C THR A 91 -6.72 -17.37 -6.93
N THR A 92 -5.70 -18.17 -7.13
CA THR A 92 -4.29 -17.79 -7.22
C THR A 92 -3.92 -17.33 -8.63
N LEU A 93 -2.71 -16.78 -8.82
CA LEU A 93 -2.22 -16.43 -10.16
C LEU A 93 -2.08 -17.67 -11.06
N ASN A 94 -1.55 -18.77 -10.53
CA ASN A 94 -1.31 -19.99 -11.28
C ASN A 94 -2.63 -20.65 -11.73
N GLU A 95 -3.66 -20.60 -10.88
CA GLU A 95 -5.00 -21.09 -11.25
C GLU A 95 -5.62 -20.26 -12.37
N ASP A 96 -5.47 -18.93 -12.34
CA ASP A 96 -5.95 -18.06 -13.41
C ASP A 96 -5.21 -18.32 -14.73
N GLU A 97 -3.90 -18.53 -14.70
CA GLU A 97 -3.11 -18.88 -15.89
C GLU A 97 -3.52 -20.24 -16.46
N SER A 98 -3.80 -21.21 -15.59
CA SER A 98 -4.32 -22.52 -15.99
C SER A 98 -5.71 -22.41 -16.62
N LEU A 99 -6.61 -21.63 -16.01
CA LEU A 99 -7.95 -21.38 -16.54
C LEU A 99 -7.91 -20.71 -17.91
N LEU A 100 -7.04 -19.72 -18.11
CA LEU A 100 -6.92 -19.00 -19.38
C LEU A 100 -6.30 -19.84 -20.50
N SER A 101 -5.70 -20.97 -20.18
CA SER A 101 -5.16 -21.92 -21.16
C SER A 101 -6.24 -22.86 -21.73
N ASP A 102 -7.45 -22.89 -21.14
CA ASP A 102 -8.57 -23.69 -21.63
C ASP A 102 -9.22 -23.05 -22.88
N PRO A 103 -9.18 -23.70 -24.05
CA PRO A 103 -9.76 -23.17 -25.28
C PRO A 103 -11.30 -23.12 -25.25
N ASN A 104 -11.94 -23.86 -24.33
CA ASN A 104 -13.40 -23.91 -24.19
C ASN A 104 -13.93 -22.96 -23.09
N LEU A 105 -13.06 -22.13 -22.51
CA LEU A 105 -13.45 -21.19 -21.48
C LEU A 105 -14.50 -20.20 -22.02
N ASN A 106 -15.58 -20.02 -21.25
CA ASN A 106 -16.60 -19.05 -21.60
C ASN A 106 -15.98 -17.64 -21.78
N PRO A 107 -16.30 -16.91 -22.87
CA PRO A 107 -15.67 -15.61 -23.16
C PRO A 107 -15.81 -14.57 -22.04
N LYS A 108 -16.96 -14.52 -21.33
CA LYS A 108 -17.13 -13.60 -20.20
C LYS A 108 -16.25 -13.98 -19.02
N LYS A 109 -16.14 -15.29 -18.75
CA LYS A 109 -15.25 -15.81 -17.70
C LYS A 109 -13.78 -15.53 -18.06
N GLN A 110 -13.40 -15.68 -19.32
CA GLN A 110 -12.06 -15.36 -19.81
C GLN A 110 -11.68 -13.90 -19.52
N VAL A 111 -12.53 -12.94 -19.88
CA VAL A 111 -12.27 -11.51 -19.63
C VAL A 111 -12.19 -11.21 -18.13
N ALA A 112 -13.09 -11.77 -17.32
CA ALA A 112 -13.06 -11.60 -15.87
C ALA A 112 -11.78 -12.18 -15.25
N THR A 113 -11.36 -13.39 -15.65
CA THR A 113 -10.11 -14.01 -15.21
C THR A 113 -8.89 -13.19 -15.63
N GLN A 114 -8.88 -12.63 -16.85
CA GLN A 114 -7.79 -11.75 -17.29
C GLN A 114 -7.65 -10.50 -16.42
N LEU A 115 -8.78 -9.84 -16.11
CA LEU A 115 -8.79 -8.65 -15.26
C LEU A 115 -8.26 -8.96 -13.86
N VAL A 116 -8.83 -9.98 -13.20
CA VAL A 116 -8.43 -10.39 -11.84
C VAL A 116 -6.97 -10.82 -11.78
N ARG A 117 -6.47 -11.51 -12.82
CA ARG A 117 -5.06 -11.87 -12.94
C ARG A 117 -4.15 -10.64 -13.02
N LEU A 118 -4.53 -9.60 -13.77
CA LEU A 118 -3.76 -8.36 -13.89
C LEU A 118 -3.69 -7.63 -12.54
N GLU A 119 -4.80 -7.52 -11.83
CA GLU A 119 -4.82 -6.94 -10.48
C GLU A 119 -3.89 -7.70 -9.52
N LYS A 120 -3.96 -9.04 -9.53
CA LYS A 120 -3.06 -9.86 -8.70
C LYS A 120 -1.59 -9.66 -9.06
N LYS A 121 -1.25 -9.50 -10.34
CA LYS A 121 0.14 -9.19 -10.77
C LYS A 121 0.63 -7.86 -10.19
N ILE A 122 -0.20 -6.82 -10.23
CA ILE A 122 0.12 -5.52 -9.61
C ILE A 122 0.34 -5.68 -8.10
N LEU A 123 -0.58 -6.35 -7.40
CA LEU A 123 -0.47 -6.56 -5.95
C LEU A 123 0.79 -7.36 -5.56
N HIS A 124 1.14 -8.39 -6.32
CA HIS A 124 2.38 -9.14 -6.10
C HIS A 124 3.62 -8.28 -6.34
N ALA A 125 3.63 -7.44 -7.38
CA ALA A 125 4.73 -6.53 -7.66
C ALA A 125 4.89 -5.46 -6.56
N CYS A 126 3.79 -4.89 -6.05
CA CYS A 126 3.83 -3.99 -4.89
C CYS A 126 4.35 -4.69 -3.63
N LEU A 127 3.87 -5.93 -3.37
CA LEU A 127 4.35 -6.72 -2.23
C LEU A 127 5.86 -6.99 -2.35
N GLN A 128 6.33 -7.38 -3.54
CA GLN A 128 7.75 -7.62 -3.77
C GLN A 128 8.57 -6.34 -3.56
N ALA A 129 8.15 -5.21 -4.12
CA ALA A 129 8.82 -3.93 -3.91
C ALA A 129 8.89 -3.54 -2.42
N THR A 130 7.85 -3.88 -1.64
CA THR A 130 7.84 -3.68 -0.20
C THR A 130 8.83 -4.59 0.53
N MET A 131 8.89 -5.89 0.16
CA MET A 131 9.86 -6.83 0.72
C MET A 131 11.30 -6.42 0.39
N ASP A 132 11.55 -5.97 -0.84
CA ASP A 132 12.87 -5.49 -1.26
C ASP A 132 13.35 -4.31 -0.40
N LEU A 133 12.42 -3.44 0.04
CA LEU A 133 12.73 -2.33 0.96
C LEU A 133 13.02 -2.84 2.37
N ILE A 134 12.27 -3.85 2.86
CA ILE A 134 12.53 -4.48 4.16
C ILE A 134 13.93 -5.11 4.18
N ASP A 135 14.31 -5.80 3.10
CA ASP A 135 15.62 -6.45 2.98
C ASP A 135 16.79 -5.45 2.94
N GLN A 136 16.52 -4.18 2.64
CA GLN A 136 17.51 -3.10 2.67
C GLN A 136 17.65 -2.43 4.04
N LEU A 137 16.80 -2.76 5.02
CA LEU A 137 16.88 -2.16 6.35
C LEU A 137 18.10 -2.69 7.14
N PRO A 138 18.74 -1.84 7.96
CA PRO A 138 19.79 -2.29 8.87
C PRO A 138 19.20 -3.23 9.95
N ASP A 139 19.83 -4.39 10.08
CA ASP A 139 19.27 -5.70 10.48
C ASP A 139 18.92 -5.87 11.99
N HIS A 140 18.55 -4.83 12.75
CA HIS A 140 18.52 -4.93 14.23
C HIS A 140 17.27 -4.41 14.96
N THR A 141 16.25 -3.87 14.28
CA THR A 141 15.04 -3.40 14.98
C THR A 141 13.86 -4.31 14.76
N VAL A 142 13.36 -4.89 15.85
CA VAL A 142 12.23 -5.81 15.87
C VAL A 142 10.95 -5.04 16.25
N SER A 143 9.92 -5.17 15.42
CA SER A 143 8.52 -4.82 15.75
C SER A 143 8.06 -5.62 16.98
N PRO A 144 7.25 -5.08 17.92
CA PRO A 144 6.37 -3.92 17.75
C PRO A 144 6.96 -2.57 18.19
N CYS A 145 6.79 -1.57 17.34
CA CYS A 145 7.11 -0.17 17.60
C CYS A 145 5.81 0.59 17.97
N PRO A 146 5.86 1.59 18.86
CA PRO A 146 4.69 2.43 19.15
C PRO A 146 4.22 3.15 17.88
N ALA A 147 2.94 2.99 17.55
CA ALA A 147 2.35 3.60 16.36
C ALA A 147 0.93 4.12 16.69
N PRO A 148 0.82 5.20 17.50
CA PRO A 148 -0.46 5.65 18.04
C PRO A 148 -1.45 6.14 16.98
N TYR A 149 -0.96 6.57 15.82
CA TYR A 149 -1.77 7.13 14.74
C TYR A 149 -1.62 6.34 13.42
N ALA A 150 -1.20 5.07 13.49
CA ALA A 150 -0.98 4.25 12.30
C ALA A 150 -2.24 4.23 11.42
N PRO A 151 -2.11 4.50 10.11
CA PRO A 151 -3.27 4.57 9.23
C PRO A 151 -3.91 3.19 9.07
N LEU A 152 -5.23 3.13 8.91
CA LEU A 152 -5.91 1.87 8.62
C LEU A 152 -5.91 1.62 7.12
N LEU A 153 -5.11 0.66 6.66
CA LEU A 153 -5.15 0.15 5.29
C LEU A 153 -6.32 -0.84 5.15
N LYS A 154 -7.29 -0.51 4.29
CA LYS A 154 -8.53 -1.28 4.06
C LYS A 154 -8.60 -1.76 2.62
#